data_AF-A0A7W3TFQ1-F1
#
_entry.id   AF-A0A7W3TFQ1-F1
#
_cell.length_a   1.000
_cell.length_b   1.000
_cell.length_c   1.000
_cell.angle_alpha   90.00
_cell.angle_beta   90.00
_cell.angle_gamma   90.00
#
_symmetry.space_group_name_H-M   'P 1'
#
loop_
_entity.id
_entity.type
_entity.pdbx_description
1 polymer ?
#
loop_
_entity_poly.entity_id
_entity_poly.type
_entity_poly.pdbx_seq_one_letter_code
_entity_poly.pdbx_strand_id
1 'polypeptide(L)'
;SWGMGDLADLTQLAGWAGRTAGAGFIQLNPLHAAVPGISGESTDPSPYRPATRRFADPVHLRVEAVPEYALLTGEDRHRVDALLARAALLREAVLERGAPVDRDEVWRLKQEALESVLRVPLGPGRHAAYCAFLAEHGRALEDHATWCALGELYGPDWTTWPEGLRDPRSTRTARARAEHLNRIDFHCRLAWLVDEQLAAAQRTAREAGMDIGLIHDLALGVHPRGSESWAQQHVLAGDMSTGAPPDAFSADGQDWGLPPWRPDALAEAGYAPYRDLLTSVLRHAGGLRIDHVMSHFRLWWIPAGRPPREGTYVSHDASAMLGTLALAAHRAGAVVVGEDLGTVAPGVREELAGRSVLGTSVLWFERDWERTDGNGTVPILRPGEWRSGCLATVTTHDLPPTAARLTGEDVELRARLGLLGGNDAPVPDADGPGTDPATGDAARAADAGERRRAELLEAARADARREIEDWLDLFRRMGLLRPGAGEEQQIAAAYRFLARTPARLLGIWLPDAVGDRRSQNVPGTWREYPNWRLPVADADGRPVTLERLTGSARAMALLEAVRTEMARAPGSPAGPKGPAAPKAGDASRTT
;
A
#
# COMPACT_ATOMS: atom_id res chain seq x y z
N SER A 1 2.93 -8.49 -18.29
CA SER A 1 2.63 -7.11 -17.88
C SER A 1 3.21 -6.09 -18.85
N TRP A 2 2.63 -4.88 -18.88
CA TRP A 2 3.00 -3.78 -19.80
C TRP A 2 4.12 -2.87 -19.26
N GLY A 3 5.03 -3.39 -18.41
CA GLY A 3 6.07 -2.59 -17.75
C GLY A 3 5.83 -2.32 -16.25
N MET A 4 4.66 -2.66 -15.74
CA MET A 4 4.34 -2.72 -14.31
C MET A 4 3.45 -3.94 -14.03
N GLY A 5 3.45 -4.42 -12.78
CA GLY A 5 2.54 -5.48 -12.34
C GLY A 5 1.06 -5.09 -12.52
N ASP A 6 0.25 -6.03 -12.98
CA ASP A 6 -1.19 -5.87 -13.19
C ASP A 6 -2.03 -6.97 -12.49
N LEU A 7 -3.35 -6.88 -12.57
CA LEU A 7 -4.26 -7.80 -11.87
C LEU A 7 -4.16 -9.25 -12.37
N ALA A 8 -3.69 -9.49 -13.59
CA ALA A 8 -3.40 -10.86 -14.04
C ALA A 8 -2.15 -11.41 -13.36
N ASP A 9 -1.12 -10.58 -13.16
CA ASP A 9 0.07 -10.97 -12.42
C ASP A 9 -0.26 -11.24 -10.93
N LEU A 10 -1.12 -10.42 -10.31
CA LEU A 10 -1.65 -10.68 -8.97
C LEU A 10 -2.42 -12.01 -8.90
N THR A 11 -3.26 -12.29 -9.91
CA THR A 11 -4.01 -13.55 -9.99
C THR A 11 -3.07 -14.75 -10.06
N GLN A 12 -1.99 -14.67 -10.87
CA GLN A 12 -0.98 -15.73 -10.95
C GLN A 12 -0.22 -15.89 -9.63
N LEU A 13 0.20 -14.78 -9.01
CA LEU A 13 0.91 -14.79 -7.73
C LEU A 13 0.05 -15.42 -6.63
N ALA A 14 -1.25 -15.07 -6.55
CA ALA A 14 -2.19 -15.66 -5.61
C ALA A 14 -2.34 -17.17 -5.83
N GLY A 15 -2.45 -17.60 -7.08
CA GLY A 15 -2.53 -19.02 -7.44
C GLY A 15 -1.31 -19.83 -7.00
N TRP A 16 -0.10 -19.27 -7.15
CA TRP A 16 1.14 -19.89 -6.69
C TRP A 16 1.30 -19.83 -5.17
N ALA A 17 1.07 -18.68 -4.55
CA ALA A 17 1.31 -18.47 -3.12
C ALA A 17 0.41 -19.37 -2.26
N GLY A 18 -0.85 -19.59 -2.66
CA GLY A 18 -1.74 -20.52 -1.96
C GLY A 18 -1.29 -21.98 -2.14
N ARG A 19 -1.17 -22.44 -3.39
CA ARG A 19 -0.93 -23.85 -3.70
C ARG A 19 0.48 -24.34 -3.38
N THR A 20 1.48 -23.48 -3.52
CA THR A 20 2.90 -23.85 -3.41
C THR A 20 3.51 -23.32 -2.11
N ALA A 21 3.25 -22.05 -1.78
CA ALA A 21 3.83 -21.44 -0.58
C ALA A 21 3.02 -21.74 0.70
N GLY A 22 1.76 -22.18 0.58
CA GLY A 22 0.87 -22.39 1.72
C GLY A 22 0.51 -21.07 2.43
N ALA A 23 0.58 -19.94 1.71
CA ALA A 23 0.24 -18.64 2.26
C ALA A 23 -1.28 -18.54 2.50
N GLY A 24 -1.70 -17.98 3.63
CA GLY A 24 -3.11 -17.74 3.94
C GLY A 24 -3.66 -16.45 3.33
N PHE A 25 -2.78 -15.52 2.91
CA PHE A 25 -3.15 -14.25 2.32
C PHE A 25 -2.05 -13.61 1.46
N ILE A 26 -2.42 -12.60 0.67
CA ILE A 26 -1.52 -11.60 0.07
C ILE A 26 -2.02 -10.23 0.48
N GLN A 27 -1.17 -9.43 1.13
CA GLN A 27 -1.46 -8.03 1.41
C GLN A 27 -0.95 -7.15 0.26
N LEU A 28 -1.79 -6.22 -0.18
CA LEU A 28 -1.51 -5.31 -1.29
C LEU A 28 -1.14 -3.92 -0.77
N ASN A 29 -0.51 -3.11 -1.60
CA ASN A 29 -0.60 -1.66 -1.46
C ASN A 29 -2.02 -1.18 -1.79
N PRO A 30 -2.38 0.07 -1.45
CA PRO A 30 -3.65 0.63 -1.90
C PRO A 30 -3.71 0.66 -3.44
N LEU A 31 -4.82 0.18 -4.01
CA LEU A 31 -5.03 0.11 -5.47
C LEU A 31 -5.89 1.27 -6.01
N HIS A 32 -6.15 2.26 -5.17
CA HIS A 32 -7.04 3.40 -5.42
C HIS A 32 -6.69 4.17 -6.69
N ALA A 33 -7.71 4.66 -7.42
CA ALA A 33 -7.51 5.45 -8.63
C ALA A 33 -6.75 6.74 -8.35
N ALA A 34 -5.67 7.00 -9.10
CA ALA A 34 -4.81 8.17 -8.92
C ALA A 34 -5.40 9.46 -9.53
N VAL A 35 -4.83 10.61 -9.14
CA VAL A 35 -5.06 11.88 -9.85
C VAL A 35 -4.04 11.97 -10.99
N PRO A 36 -4.45 12.06 -12.26
CA PRO A 36 -3.50 12.22 -13.36
C PRO A 36 -2.62 13.46 -13.19
N GLY A 37 -1.37 13.40 -13.65
CA GLY A 37 -0.50 14.57 -13.72
C GLY A 37 -1.11 15.72 -14.54
N ILE A 38 -0.78 16.96 -14.19
CA ILE A 38 -1.10 18.13 -15.02
C ILE A 38 -0.15 18.12 -16.23
N SER A 39 -0.53 18.73 -17.36
CA SER A 39 0.31 18.80 -18.57
C SER A 39 1.75 19.23 -18.24
N GLY A 40 2.72 18.33 -18.47
CA GLY A 40 4.14 18.55 -18.20
C GLY A 40 4.65 18.00 -16.85
N GLU A 41 3.76 17.46 -16.01
CA GLU A 41 4.07 16.84 -14.73
C GLU A 41 3.67 15.36 -14.72
N SER A 42 4.44 14.53 -14.03
CA SER A 42 4.08 13.12 -13.81
C SER A 42 2.98 12.99 -12.75
N THR A 43 2.19 11.92 -12.87
CA THR A 43 1.25 11.52 -11.81
C THR A 43 2.00 11.26 -10.50
N ASP A 44 1.42 11.67 -9.37
CA ASP A 44 1.92 11.32 -8.04
C ASP A 44 2.00 9.78 -7.94
N PRO A 45 3.19 9.19 -7.78
CA PRO A 45 3.33 7.74 -7.79
C PRO A 45 2.81 7.11 -6.49
N SER A 46 2.49 7.91 -5.46
CA SER A 46 2.05 7.42 -4.15
C SER A 46 0.63 6.83 -4.21
N PRO A 47 0.45 5.57 -3.78
CA PRO A 47 -0.89 4.98 -3.64
C PRO A 47 -1.67 5.56 -2.45
N TYR A 48 -1.03 6.36 -1.59
CA TYR A 48 -1.63 6.95 -0.38
C TYR A 48 -2.25 8.33 -0.61
N ARG A 49 -2.17 8.85 -1.84
CA ARG A 49 -2.76 10.14 -2.21
C ARG A 49 -3.69 10.05 -3.43
N PRO A 50 -4.69 9.15 -3.41
CA PRO A 50 -5.51 8.84 -4.58
C PRO A 50 -6.57 9.89 -4.89
N ALA A 51 -7.11 9.88 -6.12
CA ALA A 51 -8.28 10.66 -6.49
C ALA A 51 -9.57 10.18 -5.79
N THR A 52 -9.66 8.88 -5.52
CA THR A 52 -10.79 8.25 -4.81
C THR A 52 -10.33 6.95 -4.19
N ARG A 53 -10.81 6.64 -2.98
CA ARG A 53 -10.58 5.36 -2.31
C ARG A 53 -11.63 4.30 -2.64
N ARG A 54 -12.67 4.68 -3.41
CA ARG A 54 -13.82 3.80 -3.70
C ARG A 54 -13.63 2.94 -4.95
N PHE A 55 -12.79 3.40 -5.89
CA PHE A 55 -12.56 2.73 -7.16
C PHE A 55 -11.06 2.50 -7.34
N ALA A 56 -10.69 1.31 -7.80
CA ALA A 56 -9.31 0.97 -8.08
C ALA A 56 -8.86 1.53 -9.44
N ASP A 57 -7.56 1.80 -9.56
CA ASP A 57 -6.96 2.44 -10.72
C ASP A 57 -6.98 1.51 -11.96
N PRO A 58 -7.54 1.96 -13.10
CA PRO A 58 -7.57 1.16 -14.32
C PRO A 58 -6.17 0.87 -14.91
N VAL A 59 -5.11 1.54 -14.46
CA VAL A 59 -3.74 1.18 -14.85
C VAL A 59 -3.35 -0.23 -14.41
N HIS A 60 -4.03 -0.81 -13.42
CA HIS A 60 -3.82 -2.19 -13.00
C HIS A 60 -4.53 -3.24 -13.90
N LEU A 61 -5.32 -2.83 -14.90
CA LEU A 61 -5.95 -3.77 -15.83
C LEU A 61 -4.94 -4.53 -16.69
N ARG A 62 -5.16 -5.83 -16.86
CA ARG A 62 -4.59 -6.58 -17.99
C ARG A 62 -5.52 -6.44 -19.19
N VAL A 63 -5.11 -5.67 -20.20
CA VAL A 63 -5.94 -5.37 -21.39
C VAL A 63 -6.31 -6.67 -22.13
N GLU A 64 -5.35 -7.58 -22.27
CA GLU A 64 -5.50 -8.86 -22.95
C GLU A 64 -6.42 -9.84 -22.21
N ALA A 65 -6.71 -9.59 -20.94
CA ALA A 65 -7.65 -10.40 -20.15
C ALA A 65 -9.10 -9.90 -20.23
N VAL A 66 -9.35 -8.78 -20.92
CA VAL A 66 -10.71 -8.33 -21.22
C VAL A 66 -11.30 -9.25 -22.30
N PRO A 67 -12.46 -9.90 -22.10
CA PRO A 67 -12.99 -10.88 -23.05
C PRO A 67 -13.14 -10.33 -24.48
N GLU A 68 -13.56 -9.08 -24.61
CA GLU A 68 -13.70 -8.38 -25.89
C GLU A 68 -12.38 -8.20 -26.66
N TYR A 69 -11.23 -8.25 -26.00
CA TYR A 69 -9.91 -8.14 -26.64
C TYR A 69 -9.71 -9.23 -27.72
N ALA A 70 -10.20 -10.45 -27.46
CA ALA A 70 -10.07 -11.57 -28.40
C ALA A 70 -10.91 -11.40 -29.68
N LEU A 71 -11.87 -10.45 -29.68
CA LEU A 71 -12.78 -10.18 -30.79
C LEU A 71 -12.33 -8.99 -31.64
N LEU A 72 -11.18 -8.38 -31.33
CA LEU A 72 -10.60 -7.31 -32.14
C LEU A 72 -10.27 -7.80 -33.55
N THR A 73 -10.64 -7.00 -34.55
CA THR A 73 -10.37 -7.26 -35.97
C THR A 73 -9.93 -5.98 -36.67
N GLY A 74 -9.39 -6.11 -37.89
CA GLY A 74 -9.05 -4.96 -38.75
C GLY A 74 -8.07 -3.97 -38.12
N GLU A 75 -8.33 -2.68 -38.31
CA GLU A 75 -7.47 -1.59 -37.83
C GLU A 75 -7.29 -1.59 -36.31
N ASP A 76 -8.35 -1.87 -35.56
CA ASP A 76 -8.30 -1.91 -34.09
C ASP A 76 -7.35 -3.00 -33.59
N ARG A 77 -7.34 -4.16 -34.23
CA ARG A 77 -6.38 -5.24 -33.93
C ARG A 77 -4.95 -4.77 -34.20
N HIS A 78 -4.69 -4.20 -35.38
CA HIS A 78 -3.36 -3.72 -35.75
C HIS A 78 -2.85 -2.62 -34.81
N ARG A 79 -3.72 -1.68 -34.41
CA ARG A 79 -3.39 -0.62 -33.46
C ARG A 79 -2.99 -1.19 -32.11
N VAL A 80 -3.78 -2.12 -31.58
CA VAL A 80 -3.51 -2.75 -30.27
C VAL A 80 -2.23 -3.59 -30.31
N ASP A 81 -1.96 -4.32 -31.39
CA ASP A 81 -0.70 -5.06 -31.57
C ASP A 81 0.52 -4.12 -31.57
N ALA A 82 0.41 -2.94 -32.19
CA ALA A 82 1.48 -1.93 -32.15
C ALA A 82 1.69 -1.36 -30.74
N LEU A 83 0.60 -1.12 -29.98
CA LEU A 83 0.68 -0.70 -28.58
C LEU A 83 1.31 -1.77 -27.69
N LEU A 84 1.02 -3.05 -27.93
CA LEU A 84 1.67 -4.17 -27.25
C LEU A 84 3.18 -4.23 -27.50
N ALA A 85 3.62 -3.98 -28.73
CA ALA A 85 5.04 -3.88 -29.04
C ALA A 85 5.72 -2.75 -28.25
N ARG A 86 5.07 -1.59 -28.12
CA ARG A 86 5.55 -0.48 -27.28
C ARG A 86 5.57 -0.84 -25.79
N ALA A 87 4.54 -1.51 -25.30
CA ALA A 87 4.48 -1.99 -23.92
C ALA A 87 5.58 -3.03 -23.61
N ALA A 88 6.00 -3.81 -24.62
CA ALA A 88 7.14 -4.71 -24.49
C ALA A 88 8.46 -3.94 -24.31
N LEU A 89 8.65 -2.81 -24.99
CA LEU A 89 9.81 -1.95 -24.81
C LEU A 89 9.86 -1.30 -23.42
N LEU A 90 8.70 -0.95 -22.84
CA LEU A 90 8.64 -0.49 -21.44
C LEU A 90 9.05 -1.58 -20.47
N ARG A 91 8.53 -2.80 -20.66
CA ARG A 91 8.91 -3.96 -19.85
C ARG A 91 10.41 -4.25 -19.93
N GLU A 92 10.99 -4.20 -21.13
CA GLU A 92 12.43 -4.36 -21.33
C GLU A 92 13.23 -3.23 -20.65
N ALA A 93 12.75 -1.98 -20.73
CA ALA A 93 13.40 -0.85 -20.05
C ALA A 93 13.52 -1.08 -18.55
N VAL A 94 12.42 -1.54 -17.93
CA VAL A 94 12.38 -1.84 -16.50
C VAL A 94 13.28 -3.04 -16.20
N LEU A 95 13.09 -4.17 -16.87
CA LEU A 95 13.75 -5.44 -16.53
C LEU A 95 15.25 -5.46 -16.84
N GLU A 96 15.68 -4.82 -17.92
CA GLU A 96 17.03 -5.00 -18.47
C GLU A 96 17.87 -3.72 -18.46
N ARG A 97 17.24 -2.53 -18.44
CA ARG A 97 17.92 -1.24 -18.51
C ARG A 97 17.86 -0.42 -17.22
N GLY A 98 17.32 -0.99 -16.14
CA GLY A 98 17.25 -0.34 -14.83
C GLY A 98 16.33 0.89 -14.78
N ALA A 99 15.41 1.03 -15.74
CA ALA A 99 14.46 2.13 -15.73
C ALA A 99 13.47 1.97 -14.57
N PRO A 100 13.09 3.06 -13.87
CA PRO A 100 11.97 3.01 -12.95
C PRO A 100 10.67 2.72 -13.71
N VAL A 101 9.68 2.18 -12.99
CA VAL A 101 8.33 2.01 -13.53
C VAL A 101 7.77 3.37 -13.96
N ASP A 102 7.33 3.45 -15.22
CA ASP A 102 6.70 4.61 -15.81
C ASP A 102 5.19 4.39 -15.90
N ARG A 103 4.49 4.68 -14.80
CA ARG A 103 3.04 4.46 -14.67
C ARG A 103 2.25 5.30 -15.69
N ASP A 104 2.72 6.50 -16.01
CA ASP A 104 2.05 7.42 -16.93
C ASP A 104 2.07 6.87 -18.36
N GLU A 105 3.23 6.44 -18.84
CA GLU A 105 3.35 5.86 -20.18
C GLU A 105 2.64 4.51 -20.27
N VAL A 106 2.65 3.70 -19.20
CA VAL A 106 1.85 2.47 -19.13
C VAL A 106 0.37 2.78 -19.25
N TRP A 107 -0.13 3.74 -18.46
CA TRP A 107 -1.54 4.11 -18.51
C TRP A 107 -1.92 4.65 -19.88
N ARG A 108 -1.10 5.52 -20.47
CA ARG A 108 -1.32 6.08 -21.81
C ARG A 108 -1.48 4.97 -22.86
N LEU A 109 -0.58 3.98 -22.87
CA LEU A 109 -0.69 2.83 -23.78
C LEU A 109 -1.94 1.99 -23.52
N LYS A 110 -2.23 1.66 -22.25
CA LYS A 110 -3.39 0.84 -21.88
C LYS A 110 -4.69 1.53 -22.24
N GLN A 111 -4.81 2.83 -21.98
CA GLN A 111 -5.99 3.61 -22.30
C GLN A 111 -6.26 3.61 -23.81
N GLU A 112 -5.25 3.85 -24.65
CA GLU A 112 -5.42 3.78 -26.12
C GLU A 112 -5.86 2.39 -26.61
N ALA A 113 -5.34 1.33 -25.98
CA ALA A 113 -5.76 -0.03 -26.32
C ALA A 113 -7.19 -0.30 -25.87
N LEU A 114 -7.56 0.14 -24.67
CA LEU A 114 -8.90 0.04 -24.12
C LEU A 114 -9.91 0.84 -24.95
N GLU A 115 -9.57 2.00 -25.49
CA GLU A 115 -10.42 2.72 -26.44
C GLU A 115 -10.80 1.87 -27.66
N SER A 116 -9.92 0.97 -28.09
CA SER A 116 -10.17 0.03 -29.18
C SER A 116 -10.96 -1.19 -28.72
N VAL A 117 -10.58 -1.80 -27.58
CA VAL A 117 -11.29 -2.95 -27.00
C VAL A 117 -12.74 -2.63 -26.67
N LEU A 118 -13.02 -1.44 -26.11
CA LEU A 118 -14.35 -1.06 -25.66
C LEU A 118 -15.31 -0.70 -26.81
N ARG A 119 -14.82 -0.55 -28.05
CA ARG A 119 -15.67 -0.44 -29.25
C ARG A 119 -16.33 -1.75 -29.63
N VAL A 120 -15.77 -2.88 -29.20
CA VAL A 120 -16.36 -4.19 -29.43
C VAL A 120 -17.68 -4.28 -28.63
N PRO A 121 -18.82 -4.58 -29.27
CA PRO A 121 -20.09 -4.70 -28.59
C PRO A 121 -20.07 -5.80 -27.53
N LEU A 122 -20.65 -5.51 -26.36
CA LEU A 122 -20.83 -6.53 -25.33
C LEU A 122 -21.84 -7.58 -25.79
N GLY A 123 -21.52 -8.85 -25.56
CA GLY A 123 -22.51 -9.92 -25.64
C GLY A 123 -23.62 -9.75 -24.57
N PRO A 124 -24.80 -10.37 -24.75
CA PRO A 124 -25.96 -10.13 -23.89
C PRO A 124 -25.70 -10.31 -22.38
N GLY A 125 -24.96 -11.37 -21.99
CA GLY A 125 -24.64 -11.63 -20.59
C GLY A 125 -23.69 -10.59 -19.98
N ARG A 126 -22.69 -10.15 -20.74
CA ARG A 126 -21.75 -9.10 -20.30
C ARG A 126 -22.43 -7.74 -20.22
N HIS A 127 -23.33 -7.44 -21.17
CA HIS A 127 -24.15 -6.23 -21.09
C HIS A 127 -25.01 -6.22 -19.83
N ALA A 128 -25.67 -7.34 -19.50
CA ALA A 128 -26.46 -7.45 -18.27
C ALA A 128 -25.61 -7.30 -17.00
N ALA A 129 -24.41 -7.89 -16.96
CA ALA A 129 -23.47 -7.74 -15.85
C ALA A 129 -23.00 -6.28 -15.69
N TYR A 130 -22.73 -5.59 -16.79
CA TYR A 130 -22.38 -4.17 -16.76
C TYR A 130 -23.54 -3.30 -16.26
N CYS A 131 -24.78 -3.53 -16.72
CA CYS A 131 -25.95 -2.83 -16.19
C CYS A 131 -26.15 -3.07 -14.68
N ALA A 132 -25.91 -4.29 -14.19
CA ALA A 132 -25.97 -4.60 -12.76
C ALA A 132 -24.89 -3.83 -11.98
N PHE A 133 -23.66 -3.77 -12.51
CA PHE A 133 -22.57 -2.99 -11.91
C PHE A 133 -22.91 -1.49 -11.82
N LEU A 134 -23.48 -0.92 -12.88
CA LEU A 134 -23.94 0.48 -12.90
C LEU A 134 -25.02 0.74 -11.83
N ALA A 135 -26.02 -0.14 -11.75
CA ALA A 135 -27.10 -0.02 -10.77
C ALA A 135 -26.61 -0.13 -9.33
N GLU A 136 -25.63 -1.01 -9.09
CA GLU A 136 -25.06 -1.24 -7.76
C GLU A 136 -24.22 -0.06 -7.25
N HIS A 137 -23.38 0.54 -8.11
CA HIS A 137 -22.48 1.63 -7.70
C HIS A 137 -23.11 3.02 -7.82
N GLY A 138 -24.11 3.15 -8.68
CA GLY A 138 -24.96 4.33 -8.83
C GLY A 138 -24.18 5.64 -8.89
N ARG A 139 -24.62 6.60 -8.08
CA ARG A 139 -24.15 8.00 -8.09
C ARG A 139 -22.65 8.15 -7.83
N ALA A 140 -22.05 7.29 -7.00
CA ALA A 140 -20.62 7.38 -6.69
C ALA A 140 -19.76 7.09 -7.92
N LEU A 141 -20.14 6.09 -8.71
CA LEU A 141 -19.49 5.76 -9.97
C LEU A 141 -19.71 6.86 -11.00
N GLU A 142 -20.95 7.34 -11.10
CA GLU A 142 -21.31 8.42 -12.02
C GLU A 142 -20.50 9.70 -11.72
N ASP A 143 -20.37 10.07 -10.44
CA ASP A 143 -19.56 11.21 -9.99
C ASP A 143 -18.07 11.00 -10.35
N HIS A 144 -17.50 9.82 -10.07
CA HIS A 144 -16.11 9.52 -10.42
C HIS A 144 -15.86 9.58 -11.93
N ALA A 145 -16.69 8.91 -12.72
CA ALA A 145 -16.57 8.88 -14.18
C ALA A 145 -16.79 10.26 -14.82
N THR A 146 -17.70 11.07 -14.26
CA THR A 146 -17.88 12.46 -14.66
C THR A 146 -16.63 13.27 -14.38
N TRP A 147 -16.03 13.11 -13.19
CA TRP A 147 -14.79 13.80 -12.86
C TRP A 147 -13.66 13.42 -13.81
N CYS A 148 -13.50 12.14 -14.16
CA CYS A 148 -12.50 11.70 -15.12
C CYS A 148 -12.71 12.33 -16.52
N ALA A 149 -13.95 12.31 -17.03
CA ALA A 149 -14.27 12.88 -18.34
C ALA A 149 -14.06 14.40 -18.39
N LEU A 150 -14.43 15.14 -17.34
CA LEU A 150 -14.19 16.58 -17.24
C LEU A 150 -12.71 16.90 -17.02
N GLY A 151 -11.99 16.04 -16.29
CA GLY A 151 -10.57 16.16 -16.04
C GLY A 151 -9.73 16.08 -17.31
N GLU A 152 -10.16 15.30 -18.29
CA GLU A 152 -9.52 15.26 -19.62
C GLU A 152 -9.72 16.55 -20.43
N LEU A 153 -10.84 17.24 -20.24
CA LEU A 153 -11.17 18.47 -20.97
C LEU A 153 -10.53 19.71 -20.34
N TYR A 154 -10.49 19.76 -19.01
CA TYR A 154 -10.14 20.97 -18.25
C TYR A 154 -8.92 20.78 -17.34
N GLY A 155 -8.29 19.60 -17.35
CA GLY A 155 -7.23 19.22 -16.43
C GLY A 155 -7.77 18.62 -15.12
N PRO A 156 -6.93 17.91 -14.34
CA PRO A 156 -7.35 17.16 -13.15
C PRO A 156 -7.75 18.05 -11.96
N ASP A 157 -7.43 19.35 -11.99
CA ASP A 157 -7.77 20.29 -10.92
C ASP A 157 -9.19 20.87 -11.10
N TRP A 158 -10.16 20.22 -10.46
CA TRP A 158 -11.56 20.63 -10.51
C TRP A 158 -11.81 22.05 -9.97
N THR A 159 -10.91 22.61 -9.16
CA THR A 159 -11.05 23.98 -8.63
C THR A 159 -10.86 25.04 -9.71
N THR A 160 -10.17 24.68 -10.80
CA THR A 160 -9.91 25.57 -11.94
C THR A 160 -10.96 25.44 -13.05
N TRP A 161 -11.86 24.45 -12.95
CA TRP A 161 -12.89 24.22 -13.96
C TRP A 161 -13.84 25.41 -14.12
N PRO A 162 -14.49 25.53 -15.30
CA PRO A 162 -15.49 26.57 -15.55
C PRO A 162 -16.58 26.62 -14.46
N GLU A 163 -17.10 27.84 -14.22
CA GLU A 163 -18.15 28.07 -13.23
C GLU A 163 -19.35 27.13 -13.44
N GLY A 164 -19.80 26.53 -12.33
CA GLY A 164 -20.85 25.51 -12.30
C GLY A 164 -20.30 24.08 -12.37
N LEU A 165 -19.15 23.79 -12.98
CA LEU A 165 -18.63 22.41 -13.03
C LEU A 165 -17.90 21.98 -11.74
N ARG A 166 -17.56 22.95 -10.88
CA ARG A 166 -16.91 22.69 -9.59
C ARG A 166 -17.83 22.02 -8.57
N ASP A 167 -19.14 22.20 -8.73
CA ASP A 167 -20.14 21.54 -7.90
C ASP A 167 -20.70 20.31 -8.64
N PRO A 168 -20.52 19.09 -8.10
CA PRO A 168 -21.06 17.87 -8.71
C PRO A 168 -22.59 17.84 -8.80
N ARG A 169 -23.28 18.71 -8.05
CA ARG A 169 -24.75 18.80 -7.98
C ARG A 169 -25.34 19.99 -8.74
N SER A 170 -24.53 20.75 -9.46
CA SER A 170 -25.03 21.88 -10.24
C SER A 170 -25.82 21.44 -11.48
N THR A 171 -26.67 22.34 -11.99
CA THR A 171 -27.37 22.16 -13.26
C THR A 171 -26.42 22.07 -14.45
N ARG A 172 -25.28 22.77 -14.39
CA ARG A 172 -24.25 22.72 -15.43
C ARG A 172 -23.57 21.35 -15.46
N THR A 173 -23.27 20.77 -14.31
CA THR A 173 -22.69 19.43 -14.23
C THR A 173 -23.69 18.38 -14.73
N ALA A 174 -24.97 18.51 -14.38
CA ALA A 174 -26.01 17.63 -14.92
C ALA A 174 -26.11 17.70 -16.45
N ARG A 175 -25.99 18.90 -17.03
CA ARG A 175 -25.93 19.09 -18.48
C ARG A 175 -24.67 18.47 -19.09
N ALA A 176 -23.51 18.69 -18.48
CA ALA A 176 -22.25 18.11 -18.95
C ALA A 176 -22.27 16.57 -18.96
N ARG A 177 -22.98 15.93 -18.01
CA ARG A 177 -23.18 14.48 -18.01
C ARG A 177 -23.93 13.98 -19.24
N ALA A 178 -24.95 14.72 -19.68
CA ALA A 178 -25.67 14.40 -20.90
C ALA A 178 -24.81 14.66 -22.16
N GLU A 179 -24.04 15.75 -22.18
CA GLU A 179 -23.19 16.13 -23.31
C GLU A 179 -21.99 15.19 -23.51
N HIS A 180 -21.46 14.60 -22.42
CA HIS A 180 -20.27 13.74 -22.44
C HIS A 180 -20.57 12.27 -22.08
N LEU A 181 -21.82 11.83 -22.28
CA LEU A 181 -22.30 10.49 -21.89
C LEU A 181 -21.35 9.35 -22.31
N ASN A 182 -20.89 9.35 -23.56
CA ASN A 182 -20.02 8.28 -24.08
C ASN A 182 -18.66 8.23 -23.36
N ARG A 183 -18.09 9.38 -22.99
CA ARG A 183 -16.80 9.41 -22.28
C ARG A 183 -16.96 9.05 -20.81
N ILE A 184 -18.08 9.43 -20.20
CA ILE A 184 -18.44 8.98 -18.85
C ILE A 184 -18.66 7.47 -18.84
N ASP A 185 -19.40 6.92 -19.80
CA ASP A 185 -19.60 5.48 -19.93
C ASP A 185 -18.28 4.72 -20.13
N PHE A 186 -17.34 5.28 -20.90
CA PHE A 186 -15.98 4.73 -21.00
C PHE A 186 -15.33 4.56 -19.62
N HIS A 187 -15.34 5.59 -18.77
CA HIS A 187 -14.77 5.51 -17.42
C HIS A 187 -15.56 4.56 -16.49
N CYS A 188 -16.89 4.49 -16.64
CA CYS A 188 -17.70 3.49 -15.94
C CYS A 188 -17.32 2.06 -16.34
N ARG A 189 -17.11 1.80 -17.64
CA ARG A 189 -16.64 0.52 -18.18
C ARG A 189 -15.25 0.17 -17.65
N LEU A 190 -14.34 1.14 -17.53
CA LEU A 190 -13.02 0.91 -16.94
C LEU A 190 -13.12 0.43 -15.49
N ALA A 191 -13.89 1.12 -14.65
CA ALA A 191 -14.12 0.72 -13.26
C ALA A 191 -14.73 -0.69 -13.15
N TRP A 192 -15.68 -1.02 -14.05
CA TRP A 192 -16.29 -2.35 -14.12
C TRP A 192 -15.27 -3.44 -14.48
N LEU A 193 -14.41 -3.21 -15.48
CA LEU A 193 -13.39 -4.19 -15.87
C LEU A 193 -12.38 -4.43 -14.75
N VAL A 194 -12.05 -3.39 -13.96
CA VAL A 194 -11.15 -3.51 -12.79
C VAL A 194 -11.83 -4.35 -11.72
N ASP A 195 -13.11 -4.10 -11.44
CA ASP A 195 -13.92 -4.89 -10.51
C ASP A 195 -13.93 -6.38 -10.89
N GLU A 196 -14.13 -6.70 -12.19
CA GLU A 196 -14.11 -8.08 -12.68
C GLU A 196 -12.77 -8.78 -12.46
N GLN A 197 -11.65 -8.10 -12.75
CA GLN A 197 -10.31 -8.66 -12.60
C GLN A 197 -9.91 -8.79 -11.12
N LEU A 198 -10.31 -7.86 -10.24
CA LEU A 198 -10.14 -7.99 -8.79
C LEU A 198 -10.92 -9.17 -8.24
N ALA A 199 -12.17 -9.34 -8.69
CA ALA A 199 -12.99 -10.49 -8.32
C ALA A 199 -12.32 -11.81 -8.73
N ALA A 200 -11.70 -11.86 -9.93
CA ALA A 200 -10.97 -13.03 -10.40
C ALA A 200 -9.71 -13.34 -9.55
N ALA A 201 -8.96 -12.31 -9.17
CA ALA A 201 -7.80 -12.46 -8.30
C ALA A 201 -8.18 -13.01 -6.92
N GLN A 202 -9.24 -12.45 -6.29
CA GLN A 202 -9.72 -12.94 -4.99
C GLN A 202 -10.26 -14.37 -5.08
N ARG A 203 -11.05 -14.70 -6.10
CA ARG A 203 -11.52 -16.08 -6.31
C ARG A 203 -10.36 -17.05 -6.47
N THR A 204 -9.35 -16.70 -7.26
CA THR A 204 -8.16 -17.53 -7.46
C THR A 204 -7.39 -17.73 -6.16
N ALA A 205 -7.26 -16.68 -5.33
CA ALA A 205 -6.64 -16.79 -4.01
C ALA A 205 -7.38 -17.81 -3.13
N ARG A 206 -8.71 -17.72 -3.06
CA ARG A 206 -9.54 -18.66 -2.29
C ARG A 206 -9.45 -20.09 -2.82
N GLU A 207 -9.55 -20.29 -4.13
CA GLU A 207 -9.42 -21.59 -4.78
C GLU A 207 -8.01 -22.20 -4.66
N ALA A 208 -6.99 -21.36 -4.44
CA ALA A 208 -5.63 -21.80 -4.16
C ALA A 208 -5.41 -22.26 -2.71
N GLY A 209 -6.44 -22.18 -1.86
CA GLY A 209 -6.39 -22.60 -0.46
C GLY A 209 -6.11 -21.49 0.55
N MET A 210 -6.20 -20.21 0.14
CA MET A 210 -6.04 -19.09 1.06
C MET A 210 -7.31 -18.86 1.91
N ASP A 211 -7.19 -18.97 3.24
CA ASP A 211 -8.30 -18.74 4.18
C ASP A 211 -8.77 -17.28 4.25
N ILE A 212 -7.92 -16.34 3.85
CA ILE A 212 -8.25 -14.91 3.74
C ILE A 212 -8.22 -14.51 2.25
N GLY A 213 -7.16 -14.87 1.54
CA GLY A 213 -6.96 -14.40 0.18
C GLY A 213 -6.36 -13.00 0.17
N LEU A 214 -6.98 -12.05 -0.53
CA LEU A 214 -6.45 -10.69 -0.63
C LEU A 214 -6.79 -9.85 0.60
N ILE A 215 -5.76 -9.21 1.17
CA ILE A 215 -5.90 -8.12 2.14
C ILE A 215 -5.65 -6.80 1.39
N HIS A 216 -6.71 -6.02 1.21
CA HIS A 216 -6.61 -4.68 0.62
C HIS A 216 -6.11 -3.68 1.65
N ASP A 217 -5.53 -2.58 1.17
CA ASP A 217 -5.03 -1.50 2.02
C ASP A 217 -5.80 -0.20 1.74
N LEU A 218 -6.38 0.37 2.79
CA LEU A 218 -7.17 1.60 2.72
C LEU A 218 -6.32 2.78 3.15
N ALA A 219 -5.93 3.61 2.17
CA ALA A 219 -5.25 4.87 2.41
C ALA A 219 -6.08 5.79 3.32
N LEU A 220 -5.39 6.56 4.17
CA LEU A 220 -5.99 7.49 5.13
C LEU A 220 -6.99 8.46 4.49
N GLY A 221 -6.64 9.03 3.35
CA GLY A 221 -7.39 10.13 2.73
C GLY A 221 -7.29 10.13 1.21
N VAL A 222 -7.65 11.27 0.63
CA VAL A 222 -7.70 11.48 -0.82
C VAL A 222 -6.99 12.77 -1.20
N HIS A 223 -6.56 12.88 -2.45
CA HIS A 223 -6.03 14.11 -2.99
C HIS A 223 -7.10 15.21 -2.98
N PRO A 224 -6.80 16.47 -2.61
CA PRO A 224 -7.79 17.56 -2.54
C PRO A 224 -8.44 17.86 -3.90
N ARG A 225 -7.71 17.61 -4.98
CA ARG A 225 -8.19 17.72 -6.38
C ARG A 225 -8.82 16.43 -6.93
N GLY A 226 -8.95 15.39 -6.12
CA GLY A 226 -9.48 14.09 -6.55
C GLY A 226 -10.98 14.08 -6.78
N SER A 227 -11.46 13.07 -7.50
CA SER A 227 -12.90 12.83 -7.73
C SER A 227 -13.71 12.66 -6.44
N GLU A 228 -13.17 12.03 -5.39
CA GLU A 228 -13.86 11.89 -4.11
C GLU A 228 -13.98 13.23 -3.40
N SER A 229 -12.92 14.05 -3.43
CA SER A 229 -12.94 15.42 -2.91
C SER A 229 -13.95 16.30 -3.65
N TRP A 230 -14.01 16.19 -4.98
CA TRP A 230 -15.01 16.90 -5.80
C TRP A 230 -16.44 16.45 -5.46
N ALA A 231 -16.69 15.14 -5.34
CA ALA A 231 -18.02 14.58 -5.10
C ALA A 231 -18.52 14.82 -3.67
N GLN A 232 -17.62 14.88 -2.70
CA GLN A 232 -17.92 14.83 -1.26
C GLN A 232 -17.51 16.11 -0.52
N GLN A 233 -17.52 17.26 -1.20
CA GLN A 233 -17.19 18.57 -0.59
C GLN A 233 -17.98 18.87 0.70
N HIS A 234 -19.23 18.42 0.79
CA HIS A 234 -20.11 18.66 1.93
C HIS A 234 -19.68 17.99 3.24
N VAL A 235 -18.87 16.93 3.17
CA VAL A 235 -18.40 16.16 4.33
C VAL A 235 -16.89 16.27 4.55
N LEU A 236 -16.13 16.92 3.66
CA LEU A 236 -14.69 17.15 3.81
C LEU A 236 -14.39 18.57 4.29
N ALA A 237 -13.30 18.73 5.05
CA ALA A 237 -12.76 20.04 5.42
C ALA A 237 -11.68 20.44 4.39
N GLY A 238 -12.08 21.08 3.29
CA GLY A 238 -11.17 21.42 2.19
C GLY A 238 -10.07 22.44 2.52
N ASP A 239 -10.28 23.29 3.53
CA ASP A 239 -9.31 24.30 3.99
C ASP A 239 -8.35 23.76 5.08
N MET A 240 -8.40 22.45 5.31
CA MET A 240 -7.57 21.75 6.31
C MET A 240 -6.80 20.63 5.61
N SER A 241 -5.64 20.30 6.17
CA SER A 241 -4.85 19.14 5.79
C SER A 241 -4.63 18.22 6.97
N THR A 242 -4.59 16.91 6.74
CA THR A 242 -4.16 15.93 7.75
C THR A 242 -2.65 15.81 7.79
N GLY A 243 -2.11 15.56 8.97
CA GLY A 243 -0.68 15.33 9.14
C GLY A 243 -0.34 14.61 10.44
N ALA A 244 0.88 14.85 10.89
CA ALA A 244 1.37 14.44 12.20
C ALA A 244 2.04 15.63 12.92
N PRO A 245 1.93 15.72 14.25
CA PRO A 245 2.68 16.71 15.03
C PRO A 245 4.19 16.43 14.95
N PRO A 246 5.04 17.40 15.32
CA PRO A 246 6.46 17.16 15.60
C PRO A 246 6.70 15.93 16.48
N ASP A 247 7.63 15.08 16.08
CA ASP A 247 8.06 13.90 16.83
C ASP A 247 9.58 13.65 16.73
N ALA A 248 10.06 12.57 17.34
CA ALA A 248 11.48 12.22 17.38
C ALA A 248 12.10 11.91 16.00
N PHE A 249 11.27 11.58 15.00
CA PHE A 249 11.71 11.25 13.64
C PHE A 249 11.54 12.43 12.68
N SER A 250 10.56 13.30 12.90
CA SER A 250 10.30 14.53 12.14
C SER A 250 10.06 15.72 13.07
N ALA A 251 11.11 16.52 13.30
CA ALA A 251 11.09 17.65 14.23
C ALA A 251 10.10 18.76 13.83
N ASP A 252 9.76 18.89 12.54
CA ASP A 252 8.79 19.87 12.04
C ASP A 252 7.35 19.33 11.96
N GLY A 253 7.17 18.03 12.24
CA GLY A 253 5.94 17.30 11.97
C GLY A 253 5.81 16.93 10.49
N GLN A 254 4.61 16.55 10.05
CA GLN A 254 4.35 16.15 8.67
C GLN A 254 3.02 16.74 8.20
N ASP A 255 2.98 17.24 6.97
CA ASP A 255 1.75 17.59 6.25
C ASP A 255 1.59 16.59 5.10
N TRP A 256 0.51 15.81 5.12
CA TRP A 256 0.24 14.81 4.08
C TRP A 256 -0.64 15.36 2.94
N GLY A 257 -1.13 16.59 3.07
CA GLY A 257 -1.87 17.28 2.03
C GLY A 257 -3.21 16.63 1.68
N LEU A 258 -3.91 16.02 2.66
CA LEU A 258 -5.20 15.33 2.48
C LEU A 258 -6.30 16.06 3.28
N PRO A 259 -7.45 16.42 2.69
CA PRO A 259 -8.55 17.01 3.44
C PRO A 259 -9.19 15.95 4.36
N PRO A 260 -9.33 16.22 5.67
CA PRO A 260 -9.99 15.29 6.58
C PRO A 260 -11.51 15.28 6.41
N TRP A 261 -12.15 14.18 6.83
CA TRP A 261 -13.60 14.18 7.07
C TRP A 261 -13.94 15.17 8.17
N ARG A 262 -15.00 15.96 7.97
CA ARG A 262 -15.65 16.76 9.01
C ARG A 262 -16.43 15.83 9.95
N PRO A 263 -16.07 15.72 11.24
CA PRO A 263 -16.73 14.77 12.14
C PRO A 263 -18.23 15.05 12.31
N ASP A 264 -18.61 16.32 12.37
CA ASP A 264 -20.00 16.78 12.45
C ASP A 264 -20.80 16.39 11.20
N ALA A 265 -20.31 16.76 10.02
CA ALA A 265 -20.99 16.47 8.76
C ALA A 265 -21.06 14.96 8.46
N LEU A 266 -20.02 14.20 8.83
CA LEU A 266 -20.02 12.74 8.65
C LEU A 266 -21.07 12.08 9.55
N ALA A 267 -21.25 12.56 10.79
CA ALA A 267 -22.29 12.11 11.70
C ALA A 267 -23.70 12.49 11.21
N GLU A 268 -23.89 13.73 10.72
CA GLU A 268 -25.16 14.19 10.10
C GLU A 268 -25.54 13.34 8.88
N ALA A 269 -24.55 12.92 8.09
CA ALA A 269 -24.73 11.98 6.98
C ALA A 269 -24.93 10.52 7.43
N GLY A 270 -25.01 10.25 8.73
CA GLY A 270 -25.18 8.91 9.30
C GLY A 270 -24.03 7.96 8.96
N TYR A 271 -22.81 8.50 8.81
CA TYR A 271 -21.60 7.77 8.39
C TYR A 271 -21.74 7.08 7.03
N ALA A 272 -22.73 7.46 6.21
CA ALA A 272 -22.96 6.87 4.90
C ALA A 272 -21.71 6.92 4.01
N PRO A 273 -20.97 8.06 3.88
CA PRO A 273 -19.71 8.09 3.13
C PRO A 273 -18.70 7.01 3.51
N TYR A 274 -18.49 6.79 4.80
CA TYR A 274 -17.53 5.83 5.30
C TYR A 274 -18.00 4.37 5.13
N ARG A 275 -19.26 4.08 5.46
CA ARG A 275 -19.89 2.77 5.18
C ARG A 275 -19.78 2.38 3.71
N ASP A 276 -20.07 3.34 2.85
CA ASP A 276 -20.11 3.19 1.41
C ASP A 276 -18.71 2.96 0.81
N LEU A 277 -17.69 3.60 1.38
CA LEU A 277 -16.28 3.33 1.09
C LEU A 277 -15.88 1.91 1.52
N LEU A 278 -16.19 1.52 2.77
CA LEU A 278 -15.89 0.19 3.29
C LEU A 278 -16.52 -0.92 2.45
N THR A 279 -17.77 -0.73 2.03
CA THR A 279 -18.49 -1.69 1.17
C THR A 279 -17.77 -1.89 -0.16
N SER A 280 -17.26 -0.81 -0.77
CA SER A 280 -16.51 -0.89 -2.04
C SER A 280 -15.18 -1.63 -1.87
N VAL A 281 -14.35 -1.27 -0.88
CA VAL A 281 -13.02 -1.87 -0.71
C VAL A 281 -13.07 -3.32 -0.23
N LEU A 282 -14.11 -3.70 0.54
CA LEU A 282 -14.27 -5.06 1.04
C LEU A 282 -14.87 -6.05 0.02
N ARG A 283 -15.41 -5.56 -1.11
CA ARG A 283 -16.16 -6.37 -2.07
C ARG A 283 -15.40 -7.61 -2.57
N HIS A 284 -14.12 -7.44 -2.87
CA HIS A 284 -13.22 -8.50 -3.36
C HIS A 284 -12.03 -8.69 -2.41
N ALA A 285 -12.29 -8.61 -1.11
CA ALA A 285 -11.28 -8.73 -0.07
C ALA A 285 -11.64 -9.88 0.88
N GLY A 286 -10.63 -10.57 1.42
CA GLY A 286 -10.80 -11.31 2.67
C GLY A 286 -10.25 -10.58 3.88
N GLY A 287 -9.56 -9.46 3.68
CA GLY A 287 -9.16 -8.59 4.75
C GLY A 287 -8.96 -7.15 4.31
N LEU A 288 -8.92 -6.25 5.29
CA LEU A 288 -8.68 -4.83 5.09
C LEU A 288 -7.64 -4.35 6.10
N ARG A 289 -6.53 -3.80 5.60
CA ARG A 289 -5.65 -2.94 6.37
C ARG A 289 -6.21 -1.51 6.33
N ILE A 290 -6.36 -0.91 7.50
CA ILE A 290 -6.68 0.52 7.66
C ILE A 290 -5.38 1.25 7.94
N ASP A 291 -4.97 2.09 7.00
CA ASP A 291 -3.83 2.97 7.20
C ASP A 291 -4.14 4.02 8.26
N HIS A 292 -3.20 4.27 9.18
CA HIS A 292 -3.34 5.21 10.27
C HIS A 292 -4.68 5.07 11.02
N VAL A 293 -4.90 3.92 11.68
CA VAL A 293 -6.19 3.59 12.33
C VAL A 293 -6.57 4.60 13.41
N MET A 294 -5.59 5.32 13.95
CA MET A 294 -5.76 6.48 14.83
C MET A 294 -6.78 7.49 14.29
N SER A 295 -6.93 7.59 12.96
CA SER A 295 -7.92 8.42 12.27
C SER A 295 -9.36 8.21 12.73
N HIS A 296 -9.68 7.03 13.26
CA HIS A 296 -11.02 6.71 13.77
C HIS A 296 -11.28 7.35 15.13
N PHE A 297 -10.22 7.80 15.82
CA PHE A 297 -10.27 8.41 17.15
C PHE A 297 -9.98 9.91 17.07
N ARG A 298 -8.90 10.29 16.38
CA ARG A 298 -8.48 11.69 16.21
C ARG A 298 -7.54 11.82 15.03
N LEU A 299 -7.53 13.00 14.41
CA LEU A 299 -6.56 13.36 13.36
C LEU A 299 -5.92 14.70 13.68
N TRP A 300 -4.63 14.83 13.36
CA TRP A 300 -3.92 16.10 13.43
C TRP A 300 -4.30 16.95 12.21
N TRP A 301 -5.03 18.03 12.43
CA TRP A 301 -5.49 18.95 11.40
C TRP A 301 -4.56 20.16 11.35
N ILE A 302 -4.15 20.53 10.15
CA ILE A 302 -3.27 21.65 9.85
C ILE A 302 -4.08 22.62 8.98
N PRO A 303 -4.26 23.90 9.38
CA PRO A 303 -4.91 24.88 8.52
C PRO A 303 -4.11 25.10 7.23
N ALA A 304 -4.80 25.25 6.10
CA ALA A 304 -4.15 25.46 4.80
C ALA A 304 -3.13 26.62 4.85
N GLY A 305 -1.93 26.37 4.32
CA GLY A 305 -0.83 27.35 4.29
C GLY A 305 -0.10 27.56 5.63
N ARG A 306 -0.39 26.77 6.67
CA ARG A 306 0.33 26.79 7.96
C ARG A 306 1.24 25.56 8.09
N PRO A 307 2.36 25.64 8.83
CA PRO A 307 3.25 24.51 9.04
C PRO A 307 2.64 23.46 10.01
N PRO A 308 3.09 22.18 9.98
CA PRO A 308 2.49 21.12 10.79
C PRO A 308 2.49 21.37 12.30
N ARG A 309 3.50 22.09 12.81
CA ARG A 309 3.59 22.53 14.22
C ARG A 309 2.42 23.41 14.70
N GLU A 310 1.65 23.98 13.79
CA GLU A 310 0.47 24.80 14.10
C GLU A 310 -0.84 24.04 13.95
N GLY A 311 -0.78 22.72 13.76
CA GLY A 311 -1.97 21.88 13.75
C GLY A 311 -2.52 21.61 15.16
N THR A 312 -3.62 20.85 15.21
CA THR A 312 -4.20 20.36 16.45
C THR A 312 -4.95 19.05 16.24
N TYR A 313 -5.17 18.27 17.30
CA TYR A 313 -5.99 17.07 17.21
C TYR A 313 -7.48 17.40 17.18
N VAL A 314 -8.16 16.93 16.14
CA VAL A 314 -9.63 16.93 16.03
C VAL A 314 -10.15 15.51 16.26
N SER A 315 -11.04 15.38 17.24
CA SER A 315 -11.60 14.08 17.64
C SER A 315 -12.67 13.59 16.67
N HIS A 316 -12.73 12.28 16.50
CA HIS A 316 -13.77 11.55 15.77
C HIS A 316 -14.55 10.65 16.75
N ASP A 317 -15.80 10.31 16.41
CA ASP A 317 -16.56 9.32 17.18
C ASP A 317 -16.02 7.91 16.87
N ALA A 318 -15.08 7.46 17.69
CA ALA A 318 -14.47 6.14 17.56
C ALA A 318 -15.48 5.01 17.64
N SER A 319 -16.55 5.16 18.42
CA SER A 319 -17.55 4.10 18.58
C SER A 319 -18.33 3.90 17.27
N ALA A 320 -18.76 5.00 16.65
CA ALA A 320 -19.46 4.97 15.37
C ALA A 320 -18.55 4.52 14.22
N MET A 321 -17.32 5.05 14.15
CA MET A 321 -16.34 4.69 13.13
C MET A 321 -15.97 3.20 13.21
N LEU A 322 -15.52 2.72 14.36
CA LEU A 322 -15.15 1.31 14.54
C LEU A 322 -16.36 0.37 14.48
N GLY A 323 -17.55 0.84 14.88
CA GLY A 323 -18.80 0.07 14.75
C GLY A 323 -19.18 -0.15 13.30
N THR A 324 -19.06 0.90 12.48
CA THR A 324 -19.30 0.84 11.03
C THR A 324 -18.29 -0.08 10.35
N LEU A 325 -17.01 0.03 10.72
CA LEU A 325 -15.92 -0.84 10.25
C LEU A 325 -16.20 -2.31 10.58
N ALA A 326 -16.46 -2.62 11.84
CA ALA A 326 -16.71 -3.99 12.29
C ALA A 326 -17.95 -4.59 11.60
N LEU A 327 -19.02 -3.81 11.42
CA LEU A 327 -20.22 -4.26 10.72
C LEU A 327 -19.96 -4.56 9.23
N ALA A 328 -19.24 -3.68 8.54
CA ALA A 328 -18.90 -3.88 7.14
C ALA A 328 -17.99 -5.11 6.97
N ALA A 329 -16.96 -5.23 7.80
CA ALA A 329 -16.05 -6.38 7.80
C ALA A 329 -16.78 -7.70 8.12
N HIS A 330 -17.68 -7.70 9.11
CA HIS A 330 -18.49 -8.86 9.45
C HIS A 330 -19.37 -9.31 8.28
N ARG A 331 -20.03 -8.37 7.59
CA ARG A 331 -20.86 -8.69 6.41
C ARG A 331 -20.04 -9.25 5.24
N ALA A 332 -18.80 -8.79 5.09
CA ALA A 332 -17.88 -9.29 4.07
C ALA A 332 -17.16 -10.59 4.48
N GLY A 333 -17.26 -11.02 5.75
CA GLY A 333 -16.46 -12.12 6.28
C GLY A 333 -14.96 -11.81 6.25
N ALA A 334 -14.59 -10.54 6.44
CA ALA A 334 -13.23 -10.05 6.27
C ALA A 334 -12.51 -9.80 7.60
N VAL A 335 -11.20 -10.06 7.63
CA VAL A 335 -10.33 -9.65 8.75
C VAL A 335 -10.01 -8.16 8.66
N VAL A 336 -9.79 -7.51 9.80
CA VAL A 336 -9.38 -6.09 9.83
C VAL A 336 -8.06 -5.96 10.57
N VAL A 337 -7.12 -5.24 9.95
CA VAL A 337 -5.84 -4.86 10.55
C VAL A 337 -5.79 -3.34 10.60
N GLY A 338 -5.82 -2.75 11.78
CA GLY A 338 -5.54 -1.33 11.98
C GLY A 338 -4.05 -1.10 12.13
N GLU A 339 -3.46 -0.28 11.26
CA GLU A 339 -2.09 0.17 11.48
C GLU A 339 -2.06 1.14 12.67
N ASP A 340 -1.40 0.72 13.74
CA ASP A 340 -1.33 1.40 15.03
C ASP A 340 0.13 1.64 15.47
N LEU A 341 0.93 2.21 14.57
CA LEU A 341 2.31 2.61 14.79
C LEU A 341 2.40 4.13 15.11
N GLY A 342 3.57 4.56 15.58
CA GLY A 342 3.83 5.93 15.97
C GLY A 342 3.19 6.30 17.31
N THR A 343 2.68 7.53 17.43
CA THR A 343 2.14 8.08 18.68
C THR A 343 0.69 7.64 18.90
N VAL A 344 0.50 6.45 19.45
CA VAL A 344 -0.81 5.88 19.77
C VAL A 344 -1.34 6.43 21.10
N ALA A 345 -2.57 6.94 21.10
CA ALA A 345 -3.20 7.44 22.32
C ALA A 345 -3.54 6.29 23.30
N PRO A 346 -3.49 6.51 24.62
CA PRO A 346 -3.93 5.51 25.60
C PRO A 346 -5.37 5.04 25.34
N GLY A 347 -5.64 3.74 25.52
CA GLY A 347 -6.98 3.15 25.31
C GLY A 347 -7.28 2.73 23.86
N VAL A 348 -6.54 3.23 22.86
CA VAL A 348 -6.79 2.91 21.44
C VAL A 348 -6.61 1.41 21.18
N ARG A 349 -5.54 0.81 21.68
CA ARG A 349 -5.23 -0.61 21.45
C ARG A 349 -6.27 -1.52 22.12
N GLU A 350 -6.75 -1.14 23.30
CA GLU A 350 -7.80 -1.83 24.03
C GLU A 350 -9.14 -1.79 23.28
N GLU A 351 -9.52 -0.63 22.74
CA GLU A 351 -10.74 -0.46 21.93
C GLU A 351 -10.68 -1.27 20.63
N LEU A 352 -9.53 -1.27 19.92
CA LEU A 352 -9.33 -2.09 18.73
C LEU A 352 -9.45 -3.58 19.07
N ALA A 353 -8.78 -4.03 20.13
CA ALA A 353 -8.83 -5.42 20.59
C ALA A 353 -10.25 -5.83 21.00
N GLY A 354 -10.99 -4.97 21.69
CA GLY A 354 -12.39 -5.20 22.08
C GLY A 354 -13.34 -5.40 20.89
N ARG A 355 -12.94 -4.98 19.68
CA ARG A 355 -13.70 -5.12 18.43
C ARG A 355 -13.08 -6.13 17.46
N SER A 356 -12.09 -6.91 17.91
CA SER A 356 -11.33 -7.85 17.08
C SER A 356 -10.64 -7.20 15.87
N VAL A 357 -10.30 -5.91 15.97
CA VAL A 357 -9.42 -5.26 14.99
C VAL A 357 -7.98 -5.57 15.39
N LEU A 358 -7.25 -6.25 14.51
CA LEU A 358 -5.85 -6.60 14.74
C LEU A 358 -5.00 -5.33 14.66
N GLY A 359 -3.99 -5.20 15.52
CA GLY A 359 -2.94 -4.19 15.36
C GLY A 359 -1.83 -4.62 14.39
N THR A 360 -0.80 -3.80 14.25
CA THR A 360 0.43 -4.09 13.47
C THR A 360 1.67 -4.10 14.33
N SER A 361 2.36 -5.24 14.44
CA SER A 361 3.60 -5.37 15.20
C SER A 361 4.79 -5.53 14.25
N VAL A 362 5.68 -4.54 14.23
CA VAL A 362 6.86 -4.51 13.35
C VAL A 362 8.09 -4.79 14.20
N LEU A 363 8.83 -5.87 13.88
CA LEU A 363 9.95 -6.38 14.66
C LEU A 363 10.84 -5.28 15.25
N TRP A 364 11.32 -4.35 14.42
CA TRP A 364 12.27 -3.32 14.82
C TRP A 364 11.79 -2.39 15.95
N PHE A 365 10.47 -2.29 16.16
CA PHE A 365 9.85 -1.40 17.14
C PHE A 365 9.38 -2.11 18.42
N GLU A 366 9.40 -3.44 18.44
CA GLU A 366 8.84 -4.25 19.53
C GLU A 366 9.83 -4.37 20.71
N ARG A 367 9.86 -3.29 21.48
CA ARG A 367 10.63 -3.13 22.73
C ARG A 367 9.71 -2.72 23.87
N ASP A 368 10.13 -3.00 25.09
CA ASP A 368 9.43 -2.63 26.31
C ASP A 368 9.76 -1.18 26.69
N TRP A 369 9.12 -0.22 26.01
CA TRP A 369 9.38 1.22 26.15
C TRP A 369 9.06 1.80 27.54
N GLU A 370 8.37 1.04 28.39
CA GLU A 370 8.11 1.41 29.79
C GLU A 370 9.22 0.96 30.74
N ARG A 371 10.08 0.03 30.29
CA ARG A 371 11.21 -0.50 31.07
C ARG A 371 12.52 0.01 30.50
N THR A 372 13.36 0.52 31.38
CA THR A 372 14.79 0.69 31.11
C THR A 372 15.55 -0.29 31.99
N ASP A 373 16.45 -1.07 31.39
CA ASP A 373 17.31 -1.95 32.16
C ASP A 373 18.37 -1.16 32.94
N GLY A 374 19.12 -1.83 33.82
CA GLY A 374 20.15 -1.20 34.65
C GLY A 374 21.30 -0.54 33.86
N ASN A 375 21.35 -0.75 32.54
CA ASN A 375 22.36 -0.20 31.63
C ASN A 375 21.81 0.94 30.76
N GLY A 376 20.57 1.40 30.98
CA GLY A 376 19.98 2.48 30.21
C GLY A 376 19.42 2.03 28.86
N THR A 377 19.27 0.73 28.60
CA THR A 377 18.73 0.19 27.34
C THR A 377 17.27 -0.23 27.48
N VAL A 378 16.51 -0.08 26.40
CA VAL A 378 15.11 -0.53 26.33
C VAL A 378 15.10 -1.98 25.82
N PRO A 379 14.68 -2.96 26.64
CA PRO A 379 14.81 -4.36 26.28
C PRO A 379 13.83 -4.76 25.18
N ILE A 380 14.29 -5.63 24.28
CA ILE A 380 13.46 -6.24 23.23
C ILE A 380 12.42 -7.17 23.86
N LEU A 381 11.18 -7.13 23.35
CA LEU A 381 10.13 -8.06 23.74
C LEU A 381 10.42 -9.46 23.22
N ARG A 382 10.38 -10.46 24.10
CA ARG A 382 10.45 -11.89 23.72
C ARG A 382 9.17 -12.30 23.00
N PRO A 383 9.16 -13.40 22.23
CA PRO A 383 7.98 -13.76 21.44
C PRO A 383 6.70 -13.90 22.25
N GLY A 384 6.76 -14.47 23.45
CA GLY A 384 5.59 -14.63 24.33
C GLY A 384 5.08 -13.33 24.98
N GLU A 385 5.85 -12.23 24.88
CA GLU A 385 5.48 -10.90 25.39
C GLU A 385 4.80 -10.05 24.30
N TRP A 386 4.83 -10.50 23.03
CA TRP A 386 4.12 -9.83 21.95
C TRP A 386 2.60 -9.99 22.11
N ARG A 387 1.86 -8.97 21.68
CA ARG A 387 0.41 -9.05 21.60
C ARG A 387 -0.04 -10.13 20.62
N SER A 388 -1.14 -10.81 20.93
CA SER A 388 -1.67 -11.86 20.05
C SER A 388 -2.51 -11.28 18.91
N GLY A 389 -3.33 -10.26 19.18
CA GLY A 389 -4.22 -9.62 18.21
C GLY A 389 -3.50 -8.69 17.25
N CYS A 390 -2.50 -9.18 16.50
CA CYS A 390 -1.80 -8.38 15.49
C CYS A 390 -1.42 -9.16 14.23
N LEU A 391 -1.12 -8.38 13.19
CA LEU A 391 -0.26 -8.77 12.08
C LEU A 391 1.19 -8.47 12.45
N ALA A 392 2.01 -9.51 12.53
CA ALA A 392 3.44 -9.41 12.78
C ALA A 392 4.22 -9.36 11.45
N THR A 393 5.11 -8.38 11.30
CA THR A 393 6.03 -8.27 10.16
C THR A 393 7.45 -7.93 10.62
N VAL A 394 8.44 -8.25 9.78
CA VAL A 394 9.82 -7.81 10.04
C VAL A 394 9.97 -6.34 9.64
N THR A 395 9.43 -5.97 8.49
CA THR A 395 9.51 -4.61 7.92
C THR A 395 8.17 -4.22 7.28
N THR A 396 8.10 -3.01 6.72
CA THR A 396 6.95 -2.48 5.95
C THR A 396 7.45 -1.85 4.66
N HIS A 397 6.55 -1.33 3.82
CA HIS A 397 6.93 -0.62 2.60
C HIS A 397 7.58 0.76 2.88
N ASP A 398 7.38 1.32 4.07
CA ASP A 398 8.00 2.59 4.54
C ASP A 398 9.34 2.39 5.23
N LEU A 399 9.72 1.13 5.47
CA LEU A 399 10.97 0.76 6.10
C LEU A 399 11.90 0.10 5.07
N PRO A 400 13.22 0.17 5.29
CA PRO A 400 14.15 -0.53 4.42
C PRO A 400 13.88 -2.04 4.43
N PRO A 401 14.15 -2.75 3.31
CA PRO A 401 14.25 -4.19 3.32
C PRO A 401 15.23 -4.66 4.39
N THR A 402 15.01 -5.86 4.93
CA THR A 402 15.76 -6.36 6.08
C THR A 402 17.26 -6.47 5.76
N ALA A 403 17.61 -6.80 4.52
CA ALA A 403 19.00 -6.86 4.05
C ALA A 403 19.72 -5.50 4.17
N ALA A 404 19.06 -4.42 3.75
CA ALA A 404 19.60 -3.06 3.88
C ALA A 404 19.70 -2.62 5.34
N ARG A 405 18.69 -2.96 6.16
CA ARG A 405 18.72 -2.68 7.60
C ARG A 405 19.88 -3.38 8.29
N LEU A 406 20.09 -4.67 8.06
CA LEU A 406 21.15 -5.46 8.70
C LEU A 406 22.57 -4.97 8.36
N THR A 407 22.74 -4.35 7.20
CA THR A 407 24.03 -3.84 6.73
C THR A 407 24.24 -2.35 6.99
N GLY A 408 23.20 -1.63 7.41
CA GLY A 408 23.23 -0.18 7.64
C GLY A 408 23.15 0.65 6.36
N GLU A 409 22.87 0.04 5.20
CA GLU A 409 22.71 0.76 3.92
C GLU A 409 21.55 1.76 3.94
N ASP A 410 20.54 1.51 4.79
CA ASP A 410 19.43 2.42 5.03
C ASP A 410 19.89 3.72 5.69
N VAL A 411 20.83 3.66 6.63
CA VAL A 411 21.43 4.83 7.27
C VAL A 411 22.21 5.65 6.25
N GLU A 412 22.99 4.99 5.38
CA GLU A 412 23.72 5.66 4.29
C GLU A 412 22.76 6.34 3.30
N LEU A 413 21.67 5.67 2.94
CA LEU A 413 20.67 6.22 2.04
C LEU A 413 20.03 7.47 2.66
N ARG A 414 19.60 7.40 3.91
CA ARG A 414 19.04 8.55 4.63
C ARG A 414 20.04 9.70 4.72
N ALA A 415 21.32 9.42 4.95
CA ALA A 415 22.38 10.42 4.98
C ALA A 415 22.51 11.15 3.62
N ARG A 416 22.56 10.40 2.53
CA ARG A 416 22.63 10.95 1.16
C ARG A 416 21.42 11.82 0.81
N LEU A 417 20.26 11.48 1.37
CA LEU A 417 19.01 12.22 1.20
C LEU A 417 18.84 13.38 2.19
N GLY A 418 19.82 13.61 3.08
CA GLY A 418 19.77 14.69 4.07
C GLY A 418 18.81 14.44 5.24
N LEU A 419 18.40 13.18 5.48
CA LEU A 419 17.39 12.79 6.46
C LEU A 419 17.96 12.37 7.82
N LEU A 420 19.23 12.70 8.10
CA LEU A 420 19.86 12.45 9.40
C LEU A 420 19.85 13.74 10.24
N GLY A 421 19.33 13.65 11.47
CA GLY A 421 19.47 14.69 12.50
C GLY A 421 18.32 15.69 12.69
N GLY A 422 17.13 15.44 12.13
CA GLY A 422 16.05 16.44 12.08
C GLY A 422 16.42 17.57 11.12
N ASN A 423 15.46 18.09 10.35
CA ASN A 423 15.73 19.08 9.29
C ASN A 423 16.10 20.47 9.84
N ASP A 424 17.26 20.62 10.47
CA ASP A 424 17.91 21.92 10.68
C ASP A 424 18.82 22.25 9.48
N ALA A 425 18.26 22.27 8.28
CA ALA A 425 18.81 23.02 7.15
C ALA A 425 17.73 23.19 6.06
N PRO A 426 17.38 24.42 5.65
CA PRO A 426 16.56 24.61 4.46
C PRO A 426 17.31 24.06 3.25
N VAL A 427 16.62 23.27 2.43
CA VAL A 427 16.99 23.07 1.03
C VAL A 427 16.87 24.45 0.37
N PRO A 428 17.96 25.05 -0.15
CA PRO A 428 17.82 26.31 -0.85
C PRO A 428 17.05 26.06 -2.15
N ASP A 429 15.93 26.75 -2.32
CA ASP A 429 15.28 26.92 -3.62
C ASP A 429 16.33 27.39 -4.63
N ALA A 430 16.43 26.69 -5.76
CA ALA A 430 17.44 26.93 -6.79
C ALA A 430 17.25 28.25 -7.59
N ASP A 431 16.31 29.13 -7.19
CA ASP A 431 15.90 30.32 -7.97
C ASP A 431 15.92 31.64 -7.15
N GLY A 432 16.78 31.77 -6.13
CA GLY A 432 17.03 33.04 -5.43
C GLY A 432 18.22 33.84 -6.03
N PRO A 433 18.13 35.18 -6.18
CA PRO A 433 19.19 35.95 -6.82
C PRO A 433 20.41 36.15 -5.92
N GLY A 434 21.56 35.67 -6.40
CA GLY A 434 22.96 36.05 -6.13
C GLY A 434 23.31 36.77 -4.82
N THR A 435 23.88 36.04 -3.89
CA THR A 435 24.79 36.59 -2.85
C THR A 435 26.25 36.28 -3.21
N ASP A 436 27.08 37.32 -3.17
CA ASP A 436 28.50 37.35 -3.54
C ASP A 436 29.37 36.37 -2.70
N PRO A 437 30.10 35.42 -3.31
CA PRO A 437 30.87 34.39 -2.59
C PRO A 437 32.30 34.89 -2.29
N ALA A 438 32.47 35.79 -1.32
CA ALA A 438 33.81 36.28 -0.97
C ALA A 438 34.00 36.63 0.52
N THR A 439 33.66 35.73 1.45
CA THR A 439 34.12 35.82 2.86
C THR A 439 34.57 34.47 3.41
N GLY A 440 35.66 34.45 4.18
CA GLY A 440 36.21 33.23 4.82
C GLY A 440 35.28 32.57 5.84
N ASP A 441 34.16 33.21 6.18
CA ASP A 441 33.14 32.67 7.08
C ASP A 441 32.23 31.65 6.40
N ALA A 442 31.97 31.78 5.09
CA ALA A 442 31.19 30.81 4.32
C ALA A 442 31.92 29.45 4.21
N ALA A 443 33.24 29.48 3.99
CA ALA A 443 34.06 28.27 3.94
C ALA A 443 34.13 27.56 5.31
N ARG A 444 34.24 28.31 6.41
CA ARG A 444 34.22 27.76 7.77
C ARG A 444 32.85 27.20 8.16
N ALA A 445 31.76 27.84 7.74
CA ALA A 445 30.40 27.37 7.96
C ALA A 445 30.10 26.08 7.16
N ALA A 446 30.56 26.00 5.91
CA ALA A 446 30.44 24.79 5.09
C ALA A 446 31.21 23.61 5.71
N ASP A 447 32.46 23.85 6.12
CA ASP A 447 33.33 22.87 6.78
C ASP A 447 32.77 22.42 8.15
N ALA A 448 32.14 23.32 8.92
CA ALA A 448 31.41 22.96 10.14
C ALA A 448 30.14 22.13 9.86
N GLY A 449 29.40 22.44 8.79
CA GLY A 449 28.24 21.67 8.36
C GLY A 449 28.60 20.26 7.89
N GLU A 450 29.72 20.12 7.17
CA GLU A 450 30.24 18.82 6.72
C GLU A 450 30.68 17.96 7.92
N ARG A 451 31.41 18.54 8.89
CA ARG A 451 31.74 17.86 10.15
C ARG A 451 30.49 17.39 10.90
N ARG A 452 29.49 18.27 11.08
CA ARG A 452 28.25 17.91 11.78
C ARG A 452 27.52 16.75 11.08
N ARG A 453 27.47 16.75 9.74
CA ARG A 453 26.87 15.65 8.97
C ARG A 453 27.64 14.34 9.15
N ALA A 454 28.97 14.38 9.14
CA ALA A 454 29.81 13.21 9.39
C ALA A 454 29.62 12.65 10.82
N GLU A 455 29.55 13.53 11.83
CA GLU A 455 29.26 13.14 13.21
C GLU A 455 27.88 12.50 13.37
N LEU A 456 26.85 13.09 12.75
CA LEU A 456 25.49 12.52 12.73
C LEU A 456 25.44 11.16 12.04
N LEU A 457 26.17 10.99 10.94
CA LEU A 457 26.27 9.72 10.23
C LEU A 457 26.96 8.65 11.08
N GLU A 458 28.10 8.97 11.71
CA GLU A 458 28.80 8.02 12.58
C GLU A 458 27.96 7.65 13.82
N ALA A 459 27.26 8.61 14.41
CA ALA A 459 26.33 8.35 15.50
C ALA A 459 25.20 7.41 15.04
N ALA A 460 24.54 7.73 13.92
CA ALA A 460 23.48 6.88 13.37
C ALA A 460 23.96 5.47 13.00
N ARG A 461 25.17 5.33 12.44
CA ARG A 461 25.82 4.03 12.18
C ARG A 461 26.06 3.26 13.47
N ALA A 462 26.56 3.93 14.51
CA ALA A 462 26.80 3.31 15.80
C ALA A 462 25.48 2.84 16.44
N ASP A 463 24.44 3.64 16.35
CA ASP A 463 23.12 3.32 16.92
C ASP A 463 22.48 2.14 16.18
N ALA A 464 22.46 2.17 14.85
CA ALA A 464 21.94 1.07 14.03
C ALA A 464 22.70 -0.24 14.29
N ARG A 465 24.04 -0.21 14.36
CA ARG A 465 24.86 -1.40 14.67
C ARG A 465 24.51 -2.00 16.03
N ARG A 466 24.30 -1.16 17.06
CA ARG A 466 23.90 -1.64 18.40
C ARG A 466 22.52 -2.28 18.38
N GLU A 467 21.54 -1.61 17.77
CA GLU A 467 20.18 -2.16 17.67
C GLU A 467 20.13 -3.49 16.91
N ILE A 468 20.87 -3.61 15.81
CA ILE A 468 20.95 -4.85 15.03
C ILE A 468 21.59 -5.97 15.86
N GLU A 469 22.70 -5.68 16.53
CA GLU A 469 23.39 -6.71 17.33
C GLU A 469 22.54 -7.19 18.50
N ASP A 470 21.75 -6.32 19.15
CA ASP A 470 20.78 -6.73 20.18
C ASP A 470 19.82 -7.83 19.68
N TRP A 471 19.28 -7.63 18.46
CA TRP A 471 18.37 -8.57 17.81
C TRP A 471 19.09 -9.86 17.40
N LEU A 472 20.26 -9.75 16.77
CA LEU A 472 21.05 -10.92 16.36
C LEU A 472 21.46 -11.78 17.57
N ASP A 473 21.86 -11.14 18.67
CA ASP A 473 22.16 -11.81 19.92
C ASP A 473 20.94 -12.49 20.53
N LEU A 474 19.77 -11.85 20.49
CA LEU A 474 18.53 -12.49 20.90
C LEU A 474 18.24 -13.74 20.05
N PHE A 475 18.39 -13.65 18.73
CA PHE A 475 18.19 -14.80 17.84
C PHE A 475 19.18 -15.94 18.14
N ARG A 476 20.45 -15.62 18.44
CA ARG A 476 21.45 -16.62 18.86
C ARG A 476 21.08 -17.27 20.19
N ARG A 477 20.71 -16.48 21.21
CA ARG A 477 20.25 -17.00 22.52
C ARG A 477 19.03 -17.91 22.41
N MET A 478 18.15 -17.62 21.46
CA MET A 478 16.95 -18.42 21.17
C MET A 478 17.20 -19.64 20.27
N GLY A 479 18.45 -19.87 19.84
CA GLY A 479 18.82 -20.94 18.91
C GLY A 479 18.24 -20.78 17.50
N LEU A 480 17.81 -19.56 17.14
CA LEU A 480 17.28 -19.24 15.81
C LEU A 480 18.40 -18.95 14.80
N LEU A 481 19.55 -18.46 15.29
CA LEU A 481 20.69 -18.05 14.48
C LEU A 481 21.98 -18.70 15.00
N ARG A 482 22.82 -19.21 14.08
CA ARG A 482 24.15 -19.75 14.42
C ARG A 482 25.21 -18.63 14.42
N PRO A 483 26.28 -18.74 15.23
CA PRO A 483 27.43 -17.84 15.11
C PRO A 483 28.01 -17.86 13.69
N GLY A 484 28.37 -16.69 13.16
CA GLY A 484 28.92 -16.55 11.80
C GLY A 484 27.92 -16.78 10.65
N ALA A 485 26.63 -16.83 10.94
CA ALA A 485 25.58 -16.97 9.92
C ALA A 485 25.51 -15.73 9.00
N GLY A 486 25.35 -15.96 7.70
CA GLY A 486 25.23 -14.91 6.69
C GLY A 486 23.86 -14.23 6.71
N GLU A 487 23.71 -13.21 5.87
CA GLU A 487 22.51 -12.35 5.80
C GLU A 487 21.21 -13.14 5.62
N GLU A 488 21.18 -14.12 4.71
CA GLU A 488 19.99 -14.94 4.46
C GLU A 488 19.51 -15.67 5.71
N GLN A 489 20.44 -16.20 6.50
CA GLN A 489 20.10 -16.89 7.74
C GLN A 489 19.69 -15.90 8.84
N GLN A 490 20.23 -14.68 8.85
CA GLN A 490 19.80 -13.61 9.77
C GLN A 490 18.36 -13.17 9.46
N ILE A 491 18.03 -12.97 8.17
CA ILE A 491 16.66 -12.68 7.72
C ILE A 491 15.72 -13.84 8.09
N ALA A 492 16.10 -15.08 7.80
CA ALA A 492 15.30 -16.24 8.18
C ALA A 492 15.10 -16.35 9.70
N ALA A 493 16.09 -15.98 10.51
CA ALA A 493 15.97 -15.96 11.97
C ALA A 493 14.95 -14.92 12.45
N ALA A 494 14.88 -13.74 11.82
CA ALA A 494 13.86 -12.74 12.09
C ALA A 494 12.45 -13.25 11.82
N TYR A 495 12.21 -13.91 10.68
CA TYR A 495 10.89 -14.48 10.39
C TYR A 495 10.55 -15.70 11.26
N ARG A 496 11.52 -16.54 11.59
CA ARG A 496 11.32 -17.64 12.57
C ARG A 496 11.05 -17.13 13.98
N PHE A 497 11.60 -15.97 14.35
CA PHE A 497 11.24 -15.29 15.59
C PHE A 497 9.76 -14.90 15.58
N LEU A 498 9.27 -14.26 14.50
CA LEU A 498 7.84 -13.93 14.36
C LEU A 498 6.95 -15.17 14.48
N ALA A 499 7.35 -16.30 13.88
CA ALA A 499 6.63 -17.57 13.97
C ALA A 499 6.50 -18.14 15.39
N ARG A 500 7.29 -17.64 16.36
CA ARG A 500 7.20 -18.00 17.79
C ARG A 500 6.35 -17.03 18.60
N THR A 501 5.90 -15.92 18.01
CA THR A 501 5.01 -14.96 18.67
C THR A 501 3.57 -15.51 18.69
N PRO A 502 2.68 -15.01 19.57
CA PRO A 502 1.26 -15.36 19.54
C PRO A 502 0.46 -14.58 18.48
N ALA A 503 1.13 -13.88 17.56
CA ALA A 503 0.47 -13.07 16.53
C ALA A 503 -0.49 -13.91 15.67
N ARG A 504 -1.67 -13.37 15.38
CA ARG A 504 -2.69 -14.06 14.57
C ARG A 504 -2.32 -14.15 13.10
N LEU A 505 -1.58 -13.16 12.59
CA LEU A 505 -1.11 -13.12 11.21
C LEU A 505 0.40 -12.84 11.18
N LEU A 506 1.10 -13.46 10.24
CA LEU A 506 2.52 -13.21 9.97
C LEU A 506 2.66 -12.84 8.49
N GLY A 507 3.22 -11.67 8.22
CA GLY A 507 3.50 -11.20 6.87
C GLY A 507 4.98 -11.40 6.50
N ILE A 508 5.24 -11.93 5.30
CA ILE A 508 6.58 -12.00 4.71
C ILE A 508 6.70 -10.91 3.65
N TRP A 509 7.70 -10.04 3.80
CA TRP A 509 7.95 -8.99 2.83
C TRP A 509 8.64 -9.57 1.59
N LEU A 510 8.01 -9.41 0.43
CA LEU A 510 8.46 -10.05 -0.82
C LEU A 510 9.91 -9.71 -1.19
N PRO A 511 10.38 -8.44 -1.07
CA PRO A 511 11.79 -8.07 -1.17
C PRO A 511 12.76 -8.94 -0.37
N ASP A 512 12.43 -9.29 0.88
CA ASP A 512 13.32 -10.11 1.72
C ASP A 512 13.49 -11.55 1.17
N ALA A 513 12.47 -12.07 0.49
CA ALA A 513 12.48 -13.39 -0.11
C ALA A 513 13.42 -13.50 -1.34
N VAL A 514 13.72 -12.38 -1.99
CA VAL A 514 14.62 -12.30 -3.16
C VAL A 514 15.90 -11.53 -2.89
N GLY A 515 16.01 -10.88 -1.73
CA GLY A 515 17.20 -10.14 -1.29
C GLY A 515 17.25 -8.71 -1.80
N ASP A 516 16.15 -8.14 -2.30
CA ASP A 516 16.13 -6.73 -2.72
C ASP A 516 16.51 -5.83 -1.54
N ARG A 517 17.41 -4.89 -1.79
CA ARG A 517 17.97 -3.99 -0.76
C ARG A 517 17.37 -2.60 -0.85
N ARG A 518 16.61 -2.31 -1.91
CA ARG A 518 16.13 -0.96 -2.22
C ARG A 518 14.78 -0.74 -1.54
N SER A 519 14.64 0.36 -0.81
CA SER A 519 13.38 0.76 -0.20
C SER A 519 12.34 1.08 -1.26
N GLN A 520 11.10 0.61 -1.10
CA GLN A 520 10.02 0.99 -2.03
C GLN A 520 9.60 2.45 -1.81
N ASN A 521 9.62 2.88 -0.56
CA ASN A 521 9.36 4.24 -0.15
C ASN A 521 10.40 4.69 0.89
N VAL A 522 10.83 5.95 0.80
CA VAL A 522 11.58 6.64 1.86
C VAL A 522 10.70 7.78 2.36
N PRO A 523 10.09 7.64 3.55
CA PRO A 523 9.26 8.69 4.12
C PRO A 523 10.03 10.01 4.24
N GLY A 524 9.36 11.13 3.94
CA GLY A 524 9.97 12.46 3.94
C GLY A 524 10.66 12.86 2.63
N THR A 525 10.60 12.04 1.58
CA THR A 525 11.07 12.41 0.24
C THR A 525 9.95 12.48 -0.79
N TRP A 526 10.14 13.32 -1.80
CA TRP A 526 9.37 13.36 -3.02
C TRP A 526 10.27 13.04 -4.23
N ARG A 527 10.96 14.03 -4.78
CA ARG A 527 11.71 13.88 -6.05
C ARG A 527 13.12 13.35 -5.84
N GLU A 528 13.57 13.29 -4.59
CA GLU A 528 14.90 12.88 -4.18
C GLU A 528 15.11 11.35 -4.29
N TYR A 529 14.02 10.57 -4.26
CA TYR A 529 14.03 9.11 -4.37
C TYR A 529 12.89 8.62 -5.27
N PRO A 530 13.06 7.55 -6.09
CA PRO A 530 12.01 7.02 -6.96
C PRO A 530 10.95 6.21 -6.19
N ASN A 531 10.33 6.83 -5.19
CA ASN A 531 9.28 6.25 -4.36
C ASN A 531 8.19 5.60 -5.23
N TRP A 532 7.78 4.37 -4.89
CA TRP A 532 6.72 3.59 -5.55
C TRP A 532 6.98 3.19 -7.00
N ARG A 533 8.18 3.46 -7.53
CA ARG A 533 8.53 3.20 -8.93
C ARG A 533 9.57 2.11 -9.10
N LEU A 534 10.04 1.50 -8.02
CA LEU A 534 11.00 0.40 -8.11
C LEU A 534 10.27 -0.92 -8.36
N PRO A 535 10.69 -1.72 -9.37
CA PRO A 535 10.25 -3.11 -9.49
C PRO A 535 10.95 -3.96 -8.42
N VAL A 536 10.38 -5.09 -8.03
CA VAL A 536 11.07 -6.07 -7.17
C VAL A 536 12.33 -6.59 -7.88
N ALA A 537 13.47 -6.64 -7.18
CA ALA A 537 14.75 -7.11 -7.69
C ALA A 537 15.43 -8.13 -6.78
N ASP A 538 16.52 -8.73 -7.27
CA ASP A 538 17.42 -9.54 -6.48
C ASP A 538 18.44 -8.68 -5.69
N ALA A 539 19.35 -9.34 -4.97
CA ALA A 539 20.36 -8.69 -4.14
C ALA A 539 21.33 -7.77 -4.89
N ASP A 540 21.48 -7.95 -6.21
CA ASP A 540 22.30 -7.09 -7.06
C ASP A 540 21.48 -5.93 -7.67
N GLY A 541 20.21 -5.80 -7.28
CA GLY A 541 19.30 -4.79 -7.81
C GLY A 541 18.78 -5.09 -9.22
N ARG A 542 18.93 -6.33 -9.72
CA ARG A 542 18.37 -6.72 -11.02
C ARG A 542 16.90 -7.13 -10.87
N PRO A 543 15.96 -6.53 -11.62
CA PRO A 543 14.55 -6.86 -11.51
C PRO A 543 14.25 -8.35 -11.72
N VAL A 544 13.31 -8.86 -10.95
CA VAL A 544 12.92 -10.27 -10.91
C VAL A 544 11.48 -10.40 -11.41
N THR A 545 11.27 -11.21 -12.45
CA THR A 545 9.92 -11.52 -12.93
C THR A 545 9.21 -12.48 -11.99
N LEU A 546 7.89 -12.60 -12.11
CA LEU A 546 7.11 -13.54 -11.31
C LEU A 546 7.60 -14.99 -11.47
N GLU A 547 7.97 -15.42 -12.68
CA GLU A 547 8.49 -16.76 -12.95
C GLU A 547 9.83 -17.00 -12.24
N ARG A 548 10.74 -16.01 -12.25
CA ARG A 548 12.01 -16.10 -11.52
C ARG A 548 11.81 -16.08 -10.01
N LEU A 549 10.86 -15.27 -9.52
CA LEU A 549 10.52 -15.19 -8.11
C LEU A 549 9.97 -16.51 -7.59
N THR A 550 9.01 -17.08 -8.30
CA THR A 550 8.36 -18.36 -7.94
C THR A 550 9.31 -19.56 -8.04
N GLY A 551 10.38 -19.45 -8.84
CA GLY A 551 11.48 -20.41 -8.92
C GLY A 551 12.68 -20.11 -8.01
N SER A 552 12.64 -19.06 -7.18
CA SER A 552 13.79 -18.65 -6.36
C SER A 552 14.06 -19.62 -5.21
N ALA A 553 15.26 -20.20 -5.19
CA ALA A 553 15.71 -21.06 -4.09
C ALA A 553 15.74 -20.32 -2.75
N ARG A 554 16.14 -19.03 -2.75
CA ARG A 554 16.14 -18.16 -1.56
C ARG A 554 14.72 -17.98 -1.02
N ALA A 555 13.76 -17.69 -1.90
CA ALA A 555 12.36 -17.49 -1.50
C ALA A 555 11.77 -18.78 -0.92
N MET A 556 11.99 -19.92 -1.59
CA MET A 556 11.52 -21.22 -1.12
C MET A 556 12.16 -21.63 0.21
N ALA A 557 13.44 -21.36 0.41
CA ALA A 557 14.14 -21.63 1.66
C ALA A 557 13.58 -20.79 2.83
N LEU A 558 13.31 -19.50 2.60
CA LEU A 558 12.70 -18.64 3.60
C LEU A 558 11.29 -19.12 3.97
N LEU A 559 10.44 -19.38 2.96
CA LEU A 559 9.08 -19.87 3.17
C LEU A 559 9.07 -21.20 3.95
N GLU A 560 9.96 -22.13 3.61
CA GLU A 560 10.10 -23.40 4.32
C GLU A 560 10.59 -23.22 5.75
N ALA A 561 11.57 -22.34 5.98
CA ALA A 561 12.07 -22.04 7.32
C ALA A 561 10.96 -21.50 8.25
N VAL A 562 10.09 -20.63 7.72
CA VAL A 562 8.95 -20.09 8.46
C VAL A 562 7.90 -21.17 8.73
N ARG A 563 7.48 -21.92 7.71
CA ARG A 563 6.49 -23.01 7.88
C ARG A 563 6.95 -24.06 8.88
N THR A 564 8.21 -24.50 8.77
CA THR A 564 8.79 -25.47 9.70
C THR A 564 8.77 -24.94 11.14
N GLU A 565 9.04 -23.65 11.36
CA GLU A 565 8.99 -23.07 12.70
C GLU A 565 7.56 -22.94 13.22
N MET A 566 6.61 -22.50 12.38
CA MET A 566 5.18 -22.42 12.74
C MET A 566 4.61 -23.79 13.13
N ALA A 567 5.05 -24.87 12.47
CA ALA A 567 4.63 -26.24 12.80
C ALA A 567 5.20 -26.74 14.14
N ARG A 568 6.28 -26.13 14.64
CA ARG A 568 6.91 -26.48 15.93
C ARG A 568 6.35 -25.64 17.10
N ALA A 569 5.71 -24.51 16.83
CA ALA A 569 5.17 -23.65 17.86
C ALA A 569 4.01 -24.36 18.62
N PRO A 570 4.05 -24.44 19.95
CA PRO A 570 2.99 -25.08 20.73
C PRO A 570 1.68 -24.29 20.59
N GLY A 571 0.64 -24.93 20.04
CA GLY A 571 -0.69 -24.34 19.85
C GLY A 571 -1.23 -24.34 18.40
N SER A 572 -0.46 -24.82 17.42
CA SER A 572 -0.95 -24.93 16.02
C SER A 572 -2.05 -26.01 15.91
N PRO A 573 -3.24 -25.71 15.34
CA PRO A 573 -4.24 -26.74 15.09
C PRO A 573 -3.68 -27.72 14.06
N ALA A 574 -3.69 -29.01 14.38
CA ALA A 574 -3.26 -30.06 13.46
C ALA A 574 -4.00 -29.90 12.13
N GLY A 575 -3.24 -29.79 11.03
CA GLY A 575 -3.79 -29.65 9.68
C GLY A 575 -4.79 -30.74 9.29
N PRO A 576 -5.57 -30.54 8.22
CA PRO A 576 -6.66 -31.43 7.86
C PRO A 576 -6.12 -32.85 7.64
N LYS A 577 -6.60 -33.80 8.46
CA LYS A 577 -6.34 -35.22 8.22
C LYS A 577 -6.89 -35.55 6.84
N GLY A 578 -6.02 -35.95 5.92
CA GLY A 578 -6.40 -36.44 4.60
C GLY A 578 -7.44 -37.58 4.70
N PRO A 579 -8.22 -37.81 3.64
CA PRO A 579 -9.32 -38.76 3.67
C PRO A 579 -8.81 -40.15 4.08
N ALA A 580 -9.39 -40.69 5.14
CA ALA A 580 -9.05 -42.02 5.62
C ALA A 580 -9.28 -43.04 4.51
N ALA A 581 -8.25 -43.80 4.17
CA ALA A 581 -8.35 -44.94 3.26
C ALA A 581 -9.42 -45.93 3.77
N PRO A 582 -10.20 -46.56 2.89
CA PRO A 582 -11.23 -47.52 3.33
C PRO A 582 -10.54 -48.71 3.99
N LYS A 583 -10.96 -49.04 5.22
CA LYS A 583 -10.54 -50.28 5.87
C LYS A 583 -11.07 -51.46 5.05
N ALA A 584 -10.15 -52.28 4.54
CA ALA A 584 -10.46 -53.61 4.06
C ALA A 584 -10.74 -54.54 5.24
N GLY A 585 -11.81 -55.34 5.13
CA GLY A 585 -12.22 -56.37 6.09
C GLY A 585 -13.72 -56.21 6.42
N ASP A 586 -14.57 -57.21 6.32
CA ASP A 586 -14.35 -58.65 6.23
C ASP A 586 -15.62 -59.28 5.65
N ALA A 587 -15.43 -60.24 4.75
CA ALA A 587 -16.49 -61.09 4.24
C ALA A 587 -16.55 -62.33 5.14
N SER A 588 -17.51 -62.42 6.07
CA SER A 588 -18.08 -63.73 6.44
C SER A 588 -19.40 -63.64 7.22
N ARG A 589 -20.33 -64.53 6.81
CA ARG A 589 -21.41 -65.18 7.56
C ARG A 589 -22.80 -64.52 7.69
N THR A 590 -23.66 -64.95 6.75
CA THR A 590 -24.94 -65.67 6.95
C THR A 590 -25.91 -65.17 8.03
N THR A 591 -27.08 -64.66 7.62
CA THR A 591 -28.31 -65.46 7.29
C THR A 591 -29.24 -64.62 6.45
#